data_AF-A0A7X2IVU1-F1
#
_entry.id   AF-A0A7X2IVU1-F1
#
_cell.length_a   1.000
_cell.length_b   1.000
_cell.length_c   1.000
_cell.angle_alpha   90.00
_cell.angle_beta   90.00
_cell.angle_gamma   90.00
#
_symmetry.space_group_name_H-M   'P 1'
#
loop_
_entity.id
_entity.type
_entity.pdbx_description
1 polymer ?
#
loop_
_entity_poly.entity_id
_entity_poly.type
_entity_poly.pdbx_seq_one_letter_code
_entity_poly.pdbx_strand_id
1 'polypeptide(L)'
;MTTIFFFMSFILHAVSIYFIILLFSRYSSLKDLEAAQRRMLEETEQSLAAYLLQIQEENDKFLTSISRPENRTAENPIKNIITDVSENGGYEESDTEYQPLLETAHIQDQLELSASPAQPDLERALELAEKGYSIEEIAKMLKAGKTEIRLLLKFRQN
;
A
#
# COMPACT_ATOMS: atom_id res chain seq x y z
N MET A 1 38.63 -60.74 -21.91
CA MET A 1 38.80 -59.43 -22.58
C MET A 1 37.46 -58.74 -22.80
N THR A 2 36.48 -59.36 -23.46
CA THR A 2 35.15 -58.76 -23.75
C THR A 2 34.28 -58.53 -22.51
N THR A 3 34.36 -59.40 -21.50
CA THR A 3 33.59 -59.29 -20.25
C THR A 3 33.85 -57.98 -19.50
N ILE A 4 35.10 -57.52 -19.46
CA ILE A 4 35.48 -56.25 -18.81
C ILE A 4 34.80 -55.05 -19.49
N PHE A 5 34.73 -55.05 -20.82
CA PHE A 5 34.01 -54.01 -21.56
C PHE A 5 32.50 -54.02 -21.29
N PHE A 6 31.88 -55.21 -21.13
CA PHE A 6 30.47 -55.31 -20.74
C PHE A 6 30.23 -54.80 -19.31
N PHE A 7 31.11 -55.12 -18.36
CA PHE A 7 31.01 -54.58 -17.00
C PHE A 7 31.17 -53.05 -16.98
N MET A 8 32.14 -52.49 -17.71
CA MET A 8 32.31 -51.04 -17.79
C MET A 8 31.06 -50.36 -18.38
N SER A 9 30.50 -50.93 -19.46
CA SER A 9 29.24 -50.45 -20.04
C SER A 9 28.08 -50.52 -19.04
N PHE A 10 27.97 -51.61 -18.27
CA PHE A 10 26.93 -51.75 -17.26
C PHE A 10 27.05 -50.71 -16.14
N ILE A 11 28.27 -50.45 -15.64
CA ILE A 11 28.52 -49.38 -14.67
C ILE A 11 28.12 -48.03 -15.27
N LEU A 12 28.49 -47.76 -16.52
CA LEU A 12 28.17 -46.50 -17.19
C LEU A 12 26.66 -46.29 -17.32
N HIS A 13 25.90 -47.35 -17.65
CA HIS A 13 24.44 -47.30 -17.71
C HIS A 13 23.83 -47.04 -16.32
N ALA A 14 24.35 -47.66 -15.27
CA ALA A 14 23.89 -47.39 -13.90
C ALA A 14 24.11 -45.91 -13.52
N VAL A 15 25.25 -45.33 -13.90
CA VAL A 15 25.53 -43.90 -13.71
C VAL A 15 24.57 -43.05 -14.54
N SER A 16 24.30 -43.39 -15.80
CA SER A 16 23.33 -42.67 -16.63
C SER A 16 21.93 -42.67 -16.02
N ILE A 17 21.46 -43.83 -15.51
CA ILE A 17 20.15 -43.94 -14.85
C ILE A 17 20.13 -43.07 -13.58
N TYR A 18 21.21 -43.06 -12.80
CA TYR A 18 21.33 -42.18 -11.64
C TYR A 18 21.18 -40.70 -12.02
N PHE A 19 21.85 -40.25 -13.08
CA PHE A 19 21.71 -38.88 -13.59
C PHE A 19 20.29 -38.57 -14.08
N ILE A 20 19.63 -39.52 -14.75
CA ILE A 20 18.22 -39.36 -15.17
C ILE A 20 17.30 -39.15 -13.97
N ILE A 21 17.47 -39.96 -12.91
CA ILE A 21 16.69 -39.83 -11.66
C ILE A 21 16.95 -38.47 -11.00
N LEU A 22 18.20 -38.03 -10.96
CA LEU A 22 18.59 -36.74 -10.37
C LEU A 22 17.96 -35.56 -11.14
N LEU A 23 18.03 -35.60 -12.47
CA LEU A 23 17.37 -34.60 -13.33
C LEU A 23 15.86 -34.61 -13.17
N PHE A 24 15.23 -35.79 -13.13
CA PHE A 24 13.79 -35.92 -12.94
C PHE A 24 13.35 -35.35 -11.58
N SER A 25 14.09 -35.64 -10.52
CA SER A 25 13.85 -35.07 -9.19
C SER A 25 13.89 -33.55 -9.23
N ARG A 26 14.98 -32.96 -9.74
CA ARG A 26 15.12 -31.50 -9.85
C ARG A 26 14.02 -30.87 -10.71
N TYR A 27 13.65 -31.51 -11.80
CA TYR A 27 12.59 -31.06 -12.70
C TYR A 27 11.21 -31.10 -12.05
N SER A 28 10.91 -32.17 -11.30
CA SER A 28 9.65 -32.30 -10.56
C SER A 28 9.52 -31.26 -9.45
N SER A 29 10.57 -31.02 -8.66
CA SER A 29 10.56 -30.01 -7.59
C SER A 29 10.30 -28.59 -8.11
N LEU A 30 10.77 -28.27 -9.32
CA LEU A 30 10.51 -26.96 -9.94
C LEU A 30 9.02 -26.79 -10.31
N LYS A 31 8.38 -27.85 -10.79
CA LYS A 31 6.93 -27.84 -11.08
C LYS A 31 6.09 -27.74 -9.82
N ASP A 32 6.47 -28.47 -8.78
CA ASP A 32 5.78 -28.43 -7.48
C ASP A 32 5.88 -27.03 -6.86
N LEU A 33 7.03 -26.38 -7.02
CA LEU A 33 7.23 -25.00 -6.57
C LEU A 33 6.35 -24.01 -7.34
N GLU A 34 6.23 -24.14 -8.66
CA GLU A 34 5.33 -23.29 -9.47
C GLU A 34 3.87 -23.46 -9.03
N ALA A 35 3.43 -24.70 -8.81
CA ALA A 35 2.07 -25.00 -8.36
C ALA A 35 1.79 -24.42 -6.96
N ALA A 36 2.75 -24.52 -6.04
CA ALA A 36 2.65 -23.94 -4.71
C ALA A 36 2.58 -22.40 -4.77
N GLN A 37 3.38 -21.76 -5.63
CA GLN A 37 3.37 -20.32 -5.83
C GLN A 37 2.02 -19.84 -6.39
N ARG A 38 1.44 -20.55 -7.36
CA ARG A 38 0.11 -20.22 -7.90
C ARG A 38 -0.99 -20.30 -6.84
N ARG A 39 -0.96 -21.32 -5.97
CA ARG A 39 -1.93 -21.44 -4.86
C ARG A 39 -1.77 -20.32 -3.85
N MET A 40 -0.54 -19.99 -3.49
CA MET A 40 -0.27 -18.88 -2.57
C MET A 40 -0.76 -17.55 -3.15
N LEU A 41 -0.57 -17.31 -4.46
CA LEU A 41 -1.09 -16.12 -5.13
C LEU A 41 -2.62 -16.06 -5.03
N GLU A 42 -3.31 -17.15 -5.35
CA GLU A 42 -4.77 -17.22 -5.27
C GLU A 42 -5.29 -16.94 -3.84
N GLU A 43 -4.66 -17.52 -2.82
CA GLU A 43 -4.99 -17.26 -1.41
C GLU A 43 -4.75 -15.78 -1.05
N THR A 44 -3.67 -15.18 -1.55
CA THR A 44 -3.40 -13.75 -1.33
C THR A 44 -4.41 -12.84 -2.05
N GLU A 45 -4.81 -13.16 -3.28
CA GLU A 45 -5.83 -12.42 -4.02
C GLU A 45 -7.18 -12.47 -3.29
N GLN A 46 -7.58 -13.64 -2.79
CA GLN A 46 -8.81 -13.81 -2.03
C GLN A 46 -8.78 -13.01 -0.71
N SER A 47 -7.68 -13.05 0.03
CA SER A 47 -7.54 -12.29 1.27
C SER A 47 -7.49 -10.78 1.05
N LEU A 48 -6.83 -10.31 -0.01
CA LEU A 48 -6.84 -8.90 -0.43
C LEU A 48 -8.25 -8.46 -0.80
N ALA A 49 -8.98 -9.26 -1.58
CA ALA A 49 -10.36 -8.96 -1.94
C ALA A 49 -11.27 -8.85 -0.71
N ALA A 50 -11.11 -9.76 0.26
CA ALA A 50 -11.85 -9.71 1.52
C ALA A 50 -11.50 -8.44 2.33
N TYR A 51 -10.23 -8.06 2.39
CA TYR A 51 -9.79 -6.85 3.09
C TYR A 51 -10.32 -5.57 2.43
N LEU A 52 -10.30 -5.49 1.09
CA LEU A 52 -10.85 -4.35 0.36
C LEU A 52 -12.36 -4.21 0.57
N LEU A 53 -13.09 -5.33 0.56
CA LEU A 53 -14.53 -5.34 0.87
C LEU A 53 -14.79 -4.85 2.29
N GLN A 54 -14.01 -5.32 3.26
CA GLN A 54 -14.12 -4.89 4.65
C GLN A 54 -13.88 -3.39 4.80
N ILE A 55 -12.83 -2.84 4.18
CA ILE A 55 -12.56 -1.39 4.22
C ILE A 55 -13.71 -0.60 3.60
N GLN A 56 -14.26 -1.07 2.49
CA GLN A 56 -15.40 -0.41 1.85
C GLN A 56 -16.62 -0.39 2.78
N GLU A 57 -16.94 -1.55 3.38
CA GLU A 57 -18.04 -1.67 4.34
C GLU A 57 -17.83 -0.78 5.58
N GLU A 58 -16.60 -0.72 6.11
CA GLU A 58 -16.26 0.15 7.23
C GLU A 58 -16.40 1.64 6.89
N ASN A 59 -16.02 2.05 5.66
CA ASN A 59 -16.23 3.41 5.18
C ASN A 59 -17.72 3.75 5.06
N ASP A 60 -18.53 2.86 4.51
CA ASP A 60 -19.99 3.04 4.38
C ASP A 60 -20.66 3.12 5.76
N LYS A 61 -20.23 2.27 6.69
CA LYS A 61 -20.68 2.29 8.09
C LYS A 61 -20.28 3.57 8.81
N PHE A 62 -19.09 4.11 8.53
CA PHE A 62 -18.64 5.37 9.07
C PHE A 62 -19.48 6.54 8.54
N LEU A 63 -19.69 6.61 7.23
CA LEU A 63 -20.53 7.62 6.59
C LEU A 63 -21.96 7.59 7.13
N THR A 64 -22.57 6.41 7.25
CA THR A 64 -23.92 6.28 7.84
C THR A 64 -23.97 6.66 9.31
N SER A 65 -22.91 6.42 10.10
CA SER A 65 -22.84 6.84 11.50
C SER A 65 -22.74 8.37 11.67
N ILE A 66 -22.13 9.07 10.72
CA ILE A 66 -22.02 10.54 10.70
C ILE A 66 -23.28 11.20 10.10
N SER A 67 -23.86 10.60 9.05
CA SER A 67 -25.04 11.11 8.37
C SER A 67 -26.34 10.83 9.12
N ARG A 68 -26.33 10.00 10.17
CA ARG A 68 -27.52 9.77 10.99
C ARG A 68 -27.83 11.04 11.79
N PRO A 69 -28.95 11.74 11.53
CA PRO A 69 -29.35 12.86 12.37
C PRO A 69 -29.63 12.30 13.77
N GLU A 70 -28.73 12.60 14.69
CA GLU A 70 -28.86 12.28 16.10
C GLU A 70 -30.07 13.04 16.65
N ASN A 71 -31.23 12.38 16.67
CA ASN A 71 -32.38 12.81 17.45
C ASN A 71 -32.09 12.51 18.93
N ARG A 72 -31.14 13.26 19.50
CA ARG A 72 -30.98 13.41 20.94
C ARG A 72 -31.48 14.79 21.32
N THR A 73 -32.65 14.80 21.95
CA THR A 73 -33.06 15.85 22.86
C THR A 73 -32.05 15.91 24.01
N ALA A 74 -31.02 16.74 23.86
CA ALA A 74 -30.20 17.28 24.94
C ALA A 74 -29.54 18.55 24.40
N GLU A 75 -29.54 19.61 25.21
CA GLU A 75 -29.20 20.99 24.86
C GLU A 75 -27.92 21.14 24.02
N ASN A 76 -28.04 21.91 22.95
CA ASN A 76 -26.96 22.36 22.08
C ASN A 76 -26.18 23.52 22.72
N PRO A 77 -24.85 23.44 22.89
CA PRO A 77 -24.02 24.63 23.02
C PRO A 77 -23.34 25.05 21.70
N ILE A 78 -23.50 24.31 20.59
CA ILE A 78 -22.77 24.61 19.33
C ILE A 78 -23.62 25.45 18.35
N LYS A 79 -24.88 25.75 18.66
CA LYS A 79 -25.71 26.64 17.81
C LYS A 79 -25.32 28.13 17.89
N ASN A 80 -24.47 28.53 18.84
CA ASN A 80 -24.11 29.95 19.03
C ASN A 80 -22.85 30.41 18.26
N ILE A 81 -22.20 29.57 17.46
CA ILE A 81 -21.01 30.00 16.70
C ILE A 81 -21.32 30.25 15.22
N ILE A 82 -22.40 29.68 14.66
CA ILE A 82 -22.68 29.74 13.22
C ILE A 82 -23.76 30.79 12.87
N THR A 83 -24.47 31.36 13.85
CA THR A 83 -25.56 32.33 13.58
C THR A 83 -25.14 33.80 13.55
N ASP A 84 -23.87 34.10 13.28
CA ASP A 84 -23.38 35.48 13.08
C ASP A 84 -22.58 35.67 11.78
N VAL A 85 -22.56 34.67 10.90
CA VAL A 85 -21.93 34.79 9.57
C VAL A 85 -22.84 34.16 8.51
N SER A 86 -24.04 34.73 8.35
CA SER A 86 -24.85 34.49 7.16
C SER A 86 -25.58 35.77 6.77
N GLU A 87 -24.80 36.71 6.25
CA GLU A 87 -25.30 37.77 5.37
C GLU A 87 -24.21 38.18 4.37
N ASN A 88 -23.69 37.22 3.59
CA ASN A 88 -23.26 37.40 2.20
C ASN A 88 -22.54 36.15 1.69
N GLY A 89 -22.91 35.72 0.49
CA GLY A 89 -22.19 34.71 -0.28
C GLY A 89 -23.12 33.63 -0.77
N GLY A 90 -23.59 33.77 -2.01
CA GLY A 90 -24.33 32.73 -2.70
C GLY A 90 -23.50 31.46 -2.83
N TYR A 91 -24.13 30.33 -2.55
CA TYR A 91 -23.56 29.01 -2.78
C TYR A 91 -24.22 28.47 -4.04
N GLU A 92 -23.45 28.41 -5.13
CA GLU A 92 -23.81 27.61 -6.29
C GLU A 92 -23.62 26.13 -5.93
N GLU A 93 -24.66 25.32 -6.10
CA GLU A 93 -24.54 23.86 -6.14
C GLU A 93 -23.64 23.50 -7.32
N SER A 94 -22.46 22.97 -7.02
CA SER A 94 -21.66 22.25 -8.02
C SER A 94 -21.86 20.75 -7.80
N ASP A 95 -22.67 20.15 -8.67
CA ASP A 95 -22.72 18.71 -8.89
C ASP A 95 -21.32 18.24 -9.29
N THR A 96 -20.53 17.81 -8.31
CA THR A 96 -19.30 17.06 -8.61
C THR A 96 -19.65 15.59 -8.52
N GLU A 97 -19.99 15.02 -9.67
CA GLU A 97 -20.13 13.59 -9.89
C GLU A 97 -18.81 12.88 -9.54
N TYR A 98 -18.83 12.07 -8.48
CA TYR A 98 -17.68 11.25 -8.10
C TYR A 98 -17.50 10.14 -9.15
N GLN A 99 -16.48 10.28 -10.01
CA GLN A 99 -15.99 9.17 -10.83
C GLN A 99 -14.90 8.41 -10.07
N PRO A 100 -15.02 7.07 -9.90
CA PRO A 100 -13.95 6.28 -9.31
C PRO A 100 -12.79 6.18 -10.32
N LEU A 101 -11.61 6.62 -9.90
CA LEU A 101 -10.34 6.44 -10.62
C LEU A 101 -9.97 4.94 -10.62
N LEU A 102 -10.51 4.18 -11.56
CA LEU A 102 -9.98 2.87 -11.93
C LEU A 102 -8.84 3.06 -12.92
N GLU A 103 -7.72 3.58 -12.44
CA GLU A 103 -6.45 3.52 -13.18
C GLU A 103 -5.79 2.18 -12.85
N THR A 104 -6.21 1.11 -13.55
CA THR A 104 -5.43 -0.12 -13.61
C THR A 104 -4.16 0.17 -14.42
N ALA A 105 -3.20 0.82 -13.78
CA ALA A 105 -1.86 0.94 -14.29
C ALA A 105 -1.21 -0.44 -14.24
N HIS A 106 -0.87 -0.96 -15.43
CA HIS A 106 0.03 -2.07 -15.62
C HIS A 106 1.21 -1.96 -14.64
N ILE A 107 1.30 -2.92 -13.70
CA ILE A 107 2.48 -3.12 -12.87
C ILE A 107 3.56 -3.66 -13.81
N GLN A 108 4.25 -2.76 -14.50
CA GLN A 108 5.50 -3.05 -15.15
C GLN A 108 6.60 -2.83 -14.11
N ASP A 109 7.30 -3.91 -13.77
CA ASP A 109 8.53 -3.92 -13.00
C ASP A 109 9.47 -2.80 -13.45
N GLN A 110 9.52 -1.71 -12.68
CA GLN A 110 10.66 -0.82 -12.61
C GLN A 110 10.63 -0.07 -11.27
N LEU A 111 11.26 -0.70 -10.27
CA LEU A 111 11.79 0.00 -9.10
C LEU A 111 12.93 0.91 -9.57
N GLU A 112 12.60 2.02 -10.22
CA GLU A 112 13.50 3.17 -10.33
C GLU A 112 13.18 4.14 -9.20
N LEU A 113 13.94 3.96 -8.14
CA LEU A 113 14.11 4.89 -7.03
C LEU A 113 14.85 6.13 -7.55
N SER A 114 14.15 6.99 -8.31
CA SER A 114 14.71 8.23 -8.84
C SER A 114 13.68 9.37 -8.75
N ALA A 115 13.75 10.06 -7.61
CA ALA A 115 13.54 11.49 -7.42
C ALA A 115 12.59 12.22 -8.40
N SER A 116 11.40 12.57 -7.92
CA SER A 116 10.61 13.71 -8.39
C SER A 116 9.65 14.20 -7.29
N PRO A 117 9.09 15.41 -7.38
CA PRO A 117 9.40 16.52 -6.49
C PRO A 117 8.34 16.69 -5.38
N ALA A 118 8.75 17.34 -4.29
CA ALA A 118 7.87 17.89 -3.25
C ALA A 118 7.24 16.88 -2.26
N GLN A 119 8.01 15.89 -1.80
CA GLN A 119 7.87 15.49 -0.40
C GLN A 119 8.80 16.37 0.44
N PRO A 120 8.31 17.09 1.47
CA PRO A 120 9.21 17.75 2.40
C PRO A 120 10.11 16.68 3.03
N ASP A 121 11.43 16.82 2.85
CA ASP A 121 12.41 15.94 3.49
C ASP A 121 12.13 15.93 5.00
N LEU A 122 11.56 14.83 5.49
CA LEU A 122 11.22 14.64 6.90
C LEU A 122 12.45 14.91 7.79
N GLU A 123 13.61 14.46 7.33
CA GLU A 123 14.90 14.66 8.00
C GLU A 123 15.27 16.15 8.10
N ARG A 124 15.04 16.93 7.04
CA ARG A 124 15.29 18.38 7.06
C ARG A 124 14.30 19.13 7.96
N ALA A 125 13.02 18.74 7.96
CA ALA A 125 12.02 19.32 8.86
C ALA A 125 12.40 19.08 10.33
N LEU A 126 12.95 17.90 10.62
CA LEU A 126 13.41 17.51 11.95
C LEU A 126 14.61 18.33 12.42
N GLU A 127 15.65 18.43 11.58
CA GLU A 127 16.84 19.21 11.91
C GLU A 127 16.51 20.67 12.19
N LEU A 128 15.61 21.27 11.41
CA LEU A 128 15.20 22.65 11.60
C LEU A 128 14.38 22.82 12.89
N ALA A 129 13.53 21.84 13.23
CA ALA A 129 12.83 21.85 14.51
C ALA A 129 13.79 21.71 15.70
N GLU A 130 14.82 20.87 15.61
CA GLU A 130 15.85 20.72 16.65
C GLU A 130 16.75 21.96 16.78
N LYS A 131 16.97 22.69 15.67
CA LYS A 131 17.65 24.00 15.66
C LYS A 131 16.77 25.14 16.24
N GLY A 132 15.51 24.86 16.59
CA GLY A 132 14.59 25.80 17.24
C GLY A 132 13.79 26.69 16.29
N TYR A 133 13.72 26.37 14.98
CA TYR A 133 12.89 27.12 14.04
C TYR A 133 11.40 26.87 14.26
N SER A 134 10.58 27.88 13.98
CA SER A 134 9.13 27.77 14.05
C SER A 134 8.54 26.96 12.90
N ILE A 135 7.35 26.37 13.11
CA ILE A 135 6.64 25.57 12.12
C ILE A 135 6.41 26.37 10.82
N GLU A 136 6.15 27.68 10.95
CA GLU A 136 5.98 28.60 9.83
C GLU A 136 7.26 28.79 9.00
N GLU A 137 8.41 28.90 9.66
CA GLU A 137 9.70 29.08 9.00
C GLU A 137 10.11 27.81 8.27
N ILE A 138 9.91 26.65 8.91
CA ILE A 138 10.17 25.33 8.31
C ILE A 138 9.28 25.13 7.08
N ALA A 139 8.00 25.46 7.16
CA ALA A 139 7.05 25.39 6.04
C ALA A 139 7.50 26.26 4.87
N LYS A 140 7.99 27.48 5.14
CA LYS A 140 8.50 28.39 4.11
C LYS A 140 9.81 27.89 3.48
N MET A 141 10.72 27.33 4.27
CA MET A 141 12.00 26.79 3.79
C MET A 141 11.82 25.52 2.94
N LEU A 142 10.87 24.66 3.33
CA LEU A 142 10.58 23.40 2.65
C LEU A 142 9.51 23.52 1.56
N LYS A 143 8.97 24.73 1.31
CA LYS A 143 7.83 24.97 0.41
C LYS A 143 6.64 24.03 0.70
N ALA A 144 6.41 23.73 1.97
CA ALA A 144 5.40 22.81 2.46
C ALA A 144 4.31 23.56 3.22
N GLY A 145 3.15 22.94 3.41
CA GLY A 145 2.07 23.50 4.22
C GLY A 145 2.44 23.59 5.70
N LYS A 146 1.98 24.63 6.42
CA LYS A 146 2.12 24.72 7.89
C LYS A 146 1.51 23.50 8.59
N THR A 147 0.40 23.01 8.05
CA THR A 147 -0.30 21.82 8.53
C THR A 147 0.51 20.55 8.26
N GLU A 148 1.15 20.44 7.10
CA GLU A 148 2.01 19.30 6.75
C GLU A 148 3.21 19.20 7.68
N ILE A 149 3.93 20.31 7.92
CA ILE A 149 5.07 20.34 8.85
C ILE A 149 4.63 20.01 10.28
N ARG A 150 3.51 20.56 10.73
CA ARG A 150 2.96 20.25 12.06
C ARG A 150 2.63 18.77 12.21
N LEU A 151 2.04 18.18 11.18
CA LEU A 151 1.65 16.78 11.16
C LEU A 151 2.89 15.87 11.14
N LEU A 152 3.88 16.19 10.29
CA LEU A 152 5.16 15.48 10.20
C LEU A 152 5.89 15.42 11.55
N LEU A 153 5.96 16.54 12.27
CA LEU A 153 6.61 16.58 13.59
C LEU A 153 5.82 15.81 14.66
N LYS A 154 4.47 15.78 14.56
CA LYS A 154 3.62 15.08 15.52
C LYS A 154 3.69 13.56 15.38
N PHE A 155 3.84 13.04 14.16
CA PHE A 155 3.98 11.60 13.91
C PHE A 155 5.28 10.99 14.48
N ARG A 156 6.30 11.79 14.80
CA ARG A 156 7.57 11.33 15.42
C ARG A 156 7.58 11.41 16.95
N GLN A 157 6.66 12.14 17.56
CA GLN A 157 6.59 12.28 19.03
C GLN A 157 5.89 11.11 19.72
N ASN A 158 5.44 10.10 18.97
CA ASN A 158 4.68 8.94 19.44
C ASN A 158 5.38 7.66 19.01
#